data_AF-A0A0P4YZQ6-F1
#
_entry.id   AF-A0A0P4YZQ6-F1
#
_cell.length_a   1.000
_cell.length_b   1.000
_cell.length_c   1.000
_cell.angle_alpha   90.00
_cell.angle_beta   90.00
_cell.angle_gamma   90.00
#
_symmetry.space_group_name_H-M   'P 1'
#
loop_
_entity.id
_entity.type
_entity.pdbx_description
1 polymer ?
#
loop_
_entity_poly.entity_id
_entity_poly.type
_entity_poly.pdbx_seq_one_letter_code
_entity_poly.pdbx_strand_id
1 'polypeptide(L)'
;MEDDFGETQVLIRLMVDYANMAAKEPVLLNRIEIAMSKEERLLLEELSIRNHYVATLNCLFALSVFREIAELKAIALSSDQTQTNWNDLATYAHLRPRVCQNVSRVCYIFGKAVRESVTAVPPTYLTSNILTILREADYLANKY
;
A
#
# COMPACT_ATOMS: atom_id res chain seq x y z
N MET A 1 -14.31 -14.03 -7.76
CA MET A 1 -14.17 -12.57 -7.99
C MET A 1 -12.73 -12.21 -7.64
N GLU A 2 -11.79 -12.70 -8.46
CA GLU A 2 -10.33 -12.65 -8.23
C GLU A 2 -9.63 -11.64 -9.17
N ASP A 3 -10.32 -11.11 -10.19
CA ASP A 3 -9.69 -10.44 -11.33
C ASP A 3 -9.07 -9.07 -11.04
N ASP A 4 -9.54 -8.35 -10.02
CA ASP A 4 -9.08 -6.97 -9.76
C ASP A 4 -7.72 -6.90 -9.05
N PHE A 5 -7.21 -8.01 -8.48
CA PHE A 5 -5.96 -7.96 -7.69
C PHE A 5 -4.76 -7.59 -8.56
N GLY A 6 -4.62 -8.23 -9.72
CA GLY A 6 -3.55 -7.96 -10.67
C GLY A 6 -3.60 -6.52 -11.20
N GLU A 7 -4.78 -6.06 -11.63
CA GLU A 7 -4.96 -4.69 -12.11
C GLU A 7 -4.64 -3.65 -11.02
N THR A 8 -5.14 -3.87 -9.80
CA THR A 8 -4.91 -2.95 -8.68
C THR A 8 -3.42 -2.91 -8.32
N GLN A 9 -2.74 -4.06 -8.30
CA GLN A 9 -1.30 -4.14 -8.04
C GLN A 9 -0.49 -3.37 -9.09
N VAL A 10 -0.85 -3.48 -10.37
CA VAL A 10 -0.23 -2.70 -11.45
C VAL A 10 -0.47 -1.21 -11.23
N LEU A 11 -1.72 -0.81 -10.96
CA LEU A 11 -2.10 0.58 -10.78
C LEU A 11 -1.35 1.25 -9.61
N ILE A 12 -1.19 0.55 -8.50
CA ILE A 12 -0.43 1.05 -7.34
C ILE A 12 1.06 1.20 -7.68
N ARG A 13 1.65 0.25 -8.41
CA ARG A 13 3.05 0.35 -8.85
C ARG A 13 3.24 1.55 -9.77
N LEU A 14 2.30 1.79 -10.69
CA LEU A 14 2.30 2.97 -11.56
C LEU A 14 2.18 4.28 -10.78
N MET A 15 1.40 4.31 -9.69
CA MET A 15 1.31 5.51 -8.84
C MET A 15 2.64 5.85 -8.16
N VAL A 16 3.35 4.83 -7.66
CA VAL A 16 4.62 5.07 -6.96
C VAL A 16 5.74 5.41 -7.92
N ASP A 17 5.76 4.77 -9.10
CA ASP A 17 6.78 4.98 -10.14
C ASP A 17 6.31 5.95 -11.24
N TYR A 18 5.41 6.88 -10.89
CA TYR A 18 4.68 7.76 -11.81
C TYR A 18 5.60 8.55 -12.73
N ALA A 19 6.65 9.20 -12.20
CA ALA A 19 7.54 10.04 -12.99
C ALA A 19 8.31 9.22 -14.06
N ASN A 20 8.76 8.03 -13.70
CA ASN A 20 9.45 7.12 -14.61
C ASN A 20 8.51 6.57 -15.69
N MET A 21 7.27 6.27 -15.33
CA MET A 21 6.26 5.73 -16.24
C MET A 21 5.67 6.79 -17.17
N ALA A 22 5.56 8.05 -16.72
CA ALA A 22 5.11 9.16 -17.54
C ALA A 22 6.05 9.39 -18.73
N ALA A 23 7.36 9.20 -18.52
CA ALA A 23 8.36 9.30 -19.58
C ALA A 23 8.38 8.08 -20.53
N LYS A 24 8.09 6.87 -20.03
CA LYS A 24 8.21 5.63 -20.81
C LYS A 24 6.92 5.22 -21.52
N GLU A 25 5.81 5.14 -20.78
CA GLU A 25 4.54 4.57 -21.25
C GLU A 25 3.35 5.37 -20.69
N PRO A 26 3.06 6.57 -21.24
CA PRO A 26 2.00 7.45 -20.73
C PRO A 26 0.59 6.84 -20.85
N VAL A 27 0.39 5.88 -21.76
CA VAL A 27 -0.92 5.23 -21.98
C VAL A 27 -1.40 4.48 -20.74
N LEU A 28 -0.48 3.89 -19.97
CA LEU A 28 -0.82 3.15 -18.74
C LEU A 28 -1.31 4.08 -17.61
N LEU A 29 -0.98 5.38 -17.69
CA LEU A 29 -1.32 6.35 -16.67
C LEU A 29 -2.70 6.99 -16.88
N ASN A 30 -3.36 6.76 -18.01
CA ASN A 30 -4.66 7.37 -18.33
C ASN A 30 -5.71 7.21 -17.21
N ARG A 31 -5.75 6.05 -16.54
CA ARG A 31 -6.67 5.82 -15.40
C ARG A 31 -6.33 6.72 -14.20
N ILE A 32 -5.04 6.86 -13.88
CA ILE A 32 -4.56 7.71 -12.78
C ILE A 32 -4.82 9.17 -13.11
N GLU A 33 -4.54 9.56 -14.36
CA GLU A 33 -4.77 10.92 -14.83
C GLU A 33 -6.23 11.30 -14.74
N ILE A 34 -7.15 10.52 -15.30
CA ILE A 34 -8.58 10.82 -15.25
C ILE A 34 -9.10 10.92 -13.79
N ALA A 35 -8.51 10.15 -12.88
CA ALA A 35 -8.92 10.11 -11.47
C ALA A 35 -8.37 11.25 -10.60
N MET A 36 -7.29 11.93 -11.02
CA MET A 36 -6.58 12.92 -10.21
C MET A 36 -6.55 14.32 -10.84
N SER A 37 -6.57 15.34 -9.99
CA SER A 37 -6.42 16.74 -10.40
C SER A 37 -5.00 17.03 -10.89
N LYS A 38 -4.81 18.16 -11.58
CA LYS A 38 -3.49 18.57 -12.09
C LYS A 38 -2.49 18.78 -10.94
N GLU A 39 -2.95 19.36 -9.84
CA GLU A 39 -2.16 19.61 -8.64
C GLU A 39 -1.74 18.29 -7.97
N GLU A 40 -2.66 17.33 -7.86
CA GLU A 40 -2.38 15.99 -7.32
C GLU A 40 -1.35 15.23 -8.19
N ARG A 41 -1.42 15.38 -9.52
CA ARG A 41 -0.45 14.78 -10.44
C ARG A 41 0.95 15.37 -10.28
N LEU A 42 1.06 16.70 -10.18
CA LEU A 42 2.33 17.39 -9.96
C LEU A 42 2.97 16.95 -8.63
N LEU A 43 2.15 16.82 -7.59
CA LEU A 43 2.60 16.32 -6.30
C LEU A 43 3.08 14.87 -6.41
N LEU A 44 2.34 14.01 -7.11
CA LEU A 44 2.74 12.61 -7.30
C LEU A 44 4.06 12.48 -8.08
N GLU A 45 4.26 13.32 -9.09
CA GLU A 45 5.50 13.39 -9.86
C GLU A 45 6.69 13.80 -8.97
N GLU A 46 6.53 14.84 -8.14
CA GLU A 46 7.56 15.27 -7.18
C GLU A 46 7.91 14.15 -6.18
N LEU A 47 6.90 13.47 -5.63
CA LEU A 47 7.08 12.35 -4.69
C LEU A 47 7.81 11.18 -5.33
N SER A 48 7.46 10.84 -6.57
CA SER A 48 8.05 9.73 -7.33
C SER A 48 9.52 9.98 -7.68
N ILE A 49 9.88 11.24 -7.99
CA ILE A 49 11.27 11.63 -8.24
C ILE A 49 12.09 11.59 -6.94
N ARG A 50 11.50 12.07 -5.85
CA ARG A 50 12.21 12.22 -4.56
C ARG A 50 12.47 10.89 -3.87
N ASN A 51 11.52 9.96 -3.94
CA ASN A 51 11.57 8.72 -3.19
C ASN A 51 11.33 7.50 -4.07
N HIS A 52 12.25 6.55 -4.00
CA HIS A 52 12.11 5.25 -4.64
C HIS A 52 11.38 4.28 -3.71
N TYR A 53 10.10 4.57 -3.44
CA TYR A 53 9.25 3.61 -2.75
C TYR A 53 8.95 2.41 -3.67
N VAL A 54 8.70 1.27 -3.04
CA VAL A 54 8.19 0.08 -3.71
C VAL A 54 6.85 -0.26 -3.09
N ALA A 55 5.85 -0.46 -3.95
CA ALA A 55 4.51 -0.81 -3.53
C ALA A 55 4.14 -2.25 -3.90
N THR A 56 3.56 -2.93 -2.93
CA THR A 56 2.97 -4.26 -3.08
C THR A 56 1.56 -4.27 -2.53
N LEU A 57 0.64 -4.90 -3.25
CA LEU A 57 -0.71 -5.12 -2.77
C LEU A 57 -0.72 -6.37 -1.88
N ASN A 58 -1.27 -6.26 -0.68
CA ASN A 58 -1.47 -7.38 0.23
C ASN A 58 -2.97 -7.56 0.50
N CYS A 59 -3.43 -8.81 0.44
CA CYS A 59 -4.76 -9.19 0.89
C CYS A 59 -4.70 -9.63 2.35
N LEU A 60 -5.54 -9.01 3.19
CA LEU A 60 -5.73 -9.39 4.58
C LEU A 60 -7.24 -9.59 4.81
N PHE A 61 -7.61 -10.63 5.55
CA PHE A 61 -8.99 -10.78 6.00
C PHE A 61 -9.16 -10.02 7.32
N ALA A 62 -10.13 -9.11 7.36
CA ALA A 62 -10.42 -8.35 8.57
C ALA A 62 -11.90 -8.00 8.66
N LEU A 63 -12.37 -7.75 9.89
CA LEU A 63 -13.74 -7.31 10.12
C LEU A 63 -13.90 -5.88 9.58
N SER A 64 -14.86 -5.69 8.67
CA SER A 64 -15.22 -4.37 8.14
C SER A 64 -16.00 -3.55 9.19
N VAL A 65 -16.18 -2.26 8.92
CA VAL A 65 -16.99 -1.35 9.76
C VAL A 65 -18.42 -1.88 9.99
N PHE A 66 -18.93 -2.69 9.07
CA PHE A 66 -20.25 -3.33 9.13
C PHE A 66 -20.26 -4.68 9.88
N ARG A 67 -19.15 -5.08 10.51
CA ARG A 67 -19.01 -6.34 11.27
C ARG A 67 -19.19 -7.62 10.45
N GLU A 68 -19.10 -7.51 9.12
CA GLU A 68 -18.93 -8.66 8.24
C GLU A 68 -17.43 -8.89 7.98
N ILE A 69 -17.02 -10.16 7.94
CA ILE A 69 -15.66 -10.52 7.49
C ILE A 69 -15.58 -10.13 6.03
N ALA A 70 -14.75 -9.13 5.75
CA ALA A 70 -14.49 -8.69 4.40
C ALA A 70 -13.02 -8.93 4.06
N GLU A 71 -12.76 -9.27 2.81
CA GLU A 71 -11.42 -9.18 2.26
C GLU A 71 -11.03 -7.71 2.20
N LEU A 72 -10.08 -7.30 3.06
CA LEU A 72 -9.50 -5.97 3.02
C LEU A 72 -8.23 -6.02 2.20
N LYS A 73 -8.17 -5.21 1.16
CA LYS A 73 -6.95 -4.97 0.39
C LYS A 73 -6.19 -3.81 1.03
N ALA A 74 -4.90 -4.00 1.27
CA ALA A 74 -4.01 -2.98 1.80
C ALA A 74 -2.82 -2.76 0.87
N ILE A 75 -2.46 -1.50 0.64
CA ILE A 75 -1.20 -1.16 -0.02
C ILE A 75 -0.11 -1.20 1.03
N ALA A 76 0.93 -1.99 0.78
CA ALA A 76 2.15 -1.97 1.54
C ALA A 76 3.23 -1.19 0.76
N LEU A 77 3.67 -0.08 1.34
CA LEU A 77 4.79 0.72 0.87
C LEU A 77 6.06 0.30 1.61
N SER A 78 7.19 0.24 0.92
CA SER A 78 8.49 -0.07 1.48
C SER A 78 9.56 0.76 0.76
N SER A 79 10.73 0.95 1.37
CA SER A 79 11.82 1.73 0.77
C SER A 79 13.17 1.16 1.19
N ASP A 80 14.18 1.28 0.33
CA ASP A 80 15.57 0.96 0.66
C ASP A 80 16.28 2.14 1.38
N GLN A 81 15.61 3.28 1.53
CA GLN A 81 16.15 4.46 2.22
C GLN A 81 16.23 4.26 3.73
N THR A 82 17.26 4.84 4.37
CA THR A 82 17.49 4.74 5.82
C THR A 82 16.54 5.60 6.65
N GLN A 83 15.97 6.65 6.08
CA GLN A 83 14.98 7.51 6.73
C GLN A 83 13.80 7.71 5.80
N THR A 84 12.60 7.44 6.33
CA THR A 84 11.34 7.54 5.60
C THR A 84 10.62 8.80 5.98
N ASN A 85 10.13 9.53 4.99
CA ASN A 85 9.34 10.73 5.21
C ASN A 85 7.86 10.36 5.41
N TRP A 86 7.38 10.50 6.64
CA TRP A 86 5.99 10.19 7.01
C TRP A 86 4.97 11.07 6.29
N ASN A 87 5.32 12.30 5.92
CA ASN A 87 4.41 13.20 5.19
C ASN A 87 4.17 12.69 3.76
N ASP A 88 5.20 12.10 3.14
CA ASP A 88 5.09 11.54 1.79
C ASP A 88 4.17 10.31 1.81
N LEU A 89 4.33 9.44 2.82
CA LEU A 89 3.44 8.30 3.06
C LEU A 89 1.99 8.73 3.35
N ALA A 90 1.80 9.77 4.16
CA ALA A 90 0.48 10.32 4.45
C ALA A 90 -0.20 10.86 3.19
N THR A 91 0.59 11.43 2.29
CA THR A 91 0.09 11.90 0.99
C THR A 91 -0.34 10.74 0.10
N TYR A 92 0.46 9.67 -0.01
CA TYR A 92 0.03 8.45 -0.72
C TYR A 92 -1.27 7.88 -0.15
N ALA A 93 -1.44 7.88 1.17
CA ALA A 93 -2.67 7.45 1.82
C ALA A 93 -3.89 8.33 1.47
N HIS A 94 -3.68 9.64 1.29
CA HIS A 94 -4.71 10.59 0.86
C HIS A 94 -5.09 10.47 -0.62
N LEU A 95 -4.12 10.16 -1.49
CA LEU A 95 -4.35 10.01 -2.93
C LEU A 95 -4.98 8.67 -3.30
N ARG A 96 -4.71 7.61 -2.51
CA ARG A 96 -5.28 6.26 -2.70
C ARG A 96 -6.77 6.22 -3.05
N PRO A 97 -7.71 6.81 -2.25
CA PRO A 97 -9.14 6.69 -2.53
C PRO A 97 -9.56 7.23 -3.90
N ARG A 98 -8.78 8.11 -4.53
CA ARG A 98 -9.05 8.60 -5.88
C ARG A 98 -8.77 7.54 -6.94
N VAL A 99 -7.70 6.77 -6.76
CA VAL A 99 -7.18 5.84 -7.77
C VAL A 99 -7.65 4.39 -7.55
N CYS A 100 -7.66 3.93 -6.29
CA CYS A 100 -8.01 2.56 -5.92
C CYS A 100 -9.08 2.56 -4.81
N GLN A 101 -10.35 2.60 -5.17
CA GLN A 101 -11.47 2.58 -4.21
C GLN A 101 -11.62 1.23 -3.50
N ASN A 102 -11.12 0.15 -4.10
CA ASN A 102 -11.15 -1.20 -3.55
C ASN A 102 -10.07 -1.48 -2.48
N VAL A 103 -9.17 -0.51 -2.23
CA VAL A 103 -8.13 -0.61 -1.20
C VAL A 103 -8.57 0.14 0.07
N SER A 104 -8.57 -0.55 1.20
CA SER A 104 -9.05 0.02 2.46
C SER A 104 -7.96 0.74 3.26
N ARG A 105 -6.69 0.34 3.14
CA ARG A 105 -5.59 0.89 3.95
C ARG A 105 -4.29 1.04 3.16
N VAL A 106 -3.44 1.95 3.63
CA VAL A 106 -2.03 2.09 3.22
C VAL A 106 -1.17 1.89 4.46
N CYS A 107 -0.17 1.03 4.36
CA CYS A 107 0.73 0.64 5.43
C CYS A 107 2.18 0.80 4.96
N TYR A 108 3.09 1.05 5.89
CA TYR A 108 4.53 1.07 5.61
C TYR A 108 5.20 -0.15 6.25
N ILE A 109 6.01 -0.87 5.47
CA ILE A 109 6.80 -2.01 5.96
C ILE A 109 8.20 -1.49 6.30
N PHE A 110 8.59 -1.65 7.56
CA PHE A 110 9.94 -1.36 8.01
C PHE A 110 10.93 -2.41 7.53
N GLY A 111 12.13 -1.97 7.11
CA GLY A 111 13.21 -2.84 6.63
C GLY A 111 13.59 -2.52 5.19
N LYS A 112 14.10 -3.53 4.47
CA LYS A 112 14.46 -3.42 3.05
C LYS A 112 13.21 -3.33 2.18
N ALA A 113 13.35 -2.79 0.97
CA ALA A 113 12.25 -2.72 0.02
C ALA A 113 11.73 -4.12 -0.34
N VAL A 114 10.42 -4.31 -0.18
CA VAL A 114 9.70 -5.53 -0.51
C VAL A 114 9.24 -5.44 -1.96
N ARG A 115 9.94 -6.14 -2.85
CA ARG A 115 9.66 -6.11 -4.31
C ARG A 115 8.70 -7.20 -4.75
N GLU A 116 8.69 -8.31 -4.02
CA GLU A 116 7.82 -9.46 -4.26
C GLU A 116 6.59 -9.36 -3.36
N SER A 117 5.40 -9.45 -3.96
CA SER A 117 4.16 -9.51 -3.20
C SER A 117 4.00 -10.87 -2.53
N VAL A 118 3.51 -10.87 -1.29
CA VAL A 118 3.19 -12.12 -0.59
C VAL A 118 1.92 -12.71 -1.22
N THR A 119 2.07 -13.82 -1.93
CA THR A 119 0.97 -14.49 -2.64
C THR A 119 0.20 -15.47 -1.77
N ALA A 120 0.82 -15.99 -0.72
CA ALA A 120 0.20 -16.95 0.19
C ALA A 120 0.52 -16.59 1.64
N VAL A 121 -0.53 -16.32 2.41
CA VAL A 121 -0.42 -16.18 3.86
C VAL A 121 -0.84 -17.51 4.49
N PRO A 122 0.01 -18.15 5.31
CA PRO A 122 -0.37 -19.39 5.97
C PRO A 122 -1.56 -19.13 6.90
N PRO A 123 -2.54 -20.06 6.95
CA PRO A 123 -3.70 -19.89 7.82
C PRO A 123 -3.24 -19.79 9.27
N THR A 124 -3.50 -18.63 9.87
CA THR A 124 -3.11 -18.32 11.24
C THR A 124 -4.37 -18.26 12.09
N TYR A 125 -4.47 -19.15 13.08
CA TYR A 125 -5.61 -19.24 13.98
C TYR A 125 -5.30 -18.64 15.35
N LEU A 126 -6.37 -18.33 16.09
CA LEU A 126 -6.30 -17.89 17.49
C LEU A 126 -5.87 -19.05 18.41
N THR A 127 -4.58 -19.37 18.36
CA THR A 127 -3.94 -20.35 19.24
C THR A 127 -3.24 -19.64 20.39
N SER A 128 -3.01 -20.36 21.50
CA SER A 128 -2.35 -19.80 22.68
C SER A 128 -0.97 -19.19 22.36
N ASN A 129 -0.21 -19.83 21.47
CA ASN A 129 1.11 -19.34 21.03
C ASN A 129 0.99 -18.01 20.28
N ILE A 130 0.08 -17.91 19.30
CA ILE A 130 -0.13 -16.67 18.52
C ILE A 130 -0.64 -15.53 19.42
N LEU A 131 -1.54 -15.83 20.36
CA LEU A 131 -2.02 -14.84 21.33
C LEU A 131 -0.90 -14.33 22.24
N THR A 132 0.03 -15.20 22.63
CA THR A 132 1.18 -14.82 23.46
C THR A 132 2.10 -13.85 22.69
N ILE A 133 2.41 -14.17 21.44
CA ILE A 133 3.22 -13.31 20.56
C ILE A 133 2.53 -11.95 20.36
N LEU A 134 1.23 -11.93 20.11
CA LEU A 134 0.48 -10.69 19.91
C LEU A 134 0.45 -9.83 21.18
N ARG A 135 0.29 -10.44 22.36
CA ARG A 135 0.33 -9.74 23.66
C ARG A 135 1.70 -9.14 23.94
N GLU A 136 2.78 -9.85 23.60
CA GLU A 136 4.14 -9.33 23.75
C GLU A 136 4.37 -8.13 22.83
N ALA A 137 3.95 -8.22 21.56
CA ALA A 137 4.04 -7.11 20.62
C ALA A 137 3.24 -5.88 21.09
N ASP A 138 2.00 -6.08 21.56
CA ASP A 138 1.16 -5.02 22.11
C ASP A 138 1.79 -4.38 23.36
N TYR A 139 2.33 -5.20 24.27
CA TYR A 139 3.03 -4.72 25.46
C TYR A 139 4.25 -3.87 25.10
N LEU A 140 5.07 -4.29 24.13
CA LEU A 140 6.25 -3.54 23.70
C LEU A 140 5.88 -2.24 23.00
N ALA A 141 4.82 -2.23 22.19
CA ALA A 141 4.35 -1.03 21.48
C ALA A 141 3.79 0.04 22.44
N ASN A 142 3.07 -0.37 23.49
CA ASN A 142 2.44 0.53 24.46
C ASN A 142 3.31 0.79 25.71
N LYS A 143 4.57 0.34 25.74
CA LYS A 143 5.44 0.45 26.93
C LYS A 143 5.90 1.89 27.23
N TYR A 144 5.62 2.84 26.35
CA TYR A 144 6.03 4.24 26.41
C TYR A 144 4.84 5.17 26.17
#